data_AF-A0A0G4MER8-F1
#
_entry.id   AF-A0A0G4MER8-F1
#
_cell.length_a   1.000
_cell.length_b   1.000
_cell.length_c   1.000
_cell.angle_alpha   90.00
_cell.angle_beta   90.00
_cell.angle_gamma   90.00
#
_symmetry.space_group_name_H-M   'P 1'
#
loop_
_entity.id
_entity.type
_entity.pdbx_description
1 polymer ?
#
loop_
_entity_poly.entity_id
_entity_poly.type
_entity_poly.pdbx_seq_one_letter_code
_entity_poly.pdbx_strand_id
1 'polypeptide(L)'
;MMMKINDRYEFPEEFDAAPFLIEGADKSEPWTYQLHGVLVHSGDLNAGHYYAFLKPEKDGWFYKYDDDKVTKATMREVLEENFGGEYRLPNGSLLRAPLQKKAPIMRQNSRI
;
A
#
# COMPACT_ATOMS: atom_id res chain seq x y z
N MET A 1 -0.99 -13.29 22.80
CA MET A 1 -0.35 -11.96 22.65
C MET A 1 -0.81 -11.39 21.32
N MET A 2 -1.30 -10.15 21.28
CA MET A 2 -1.72 -9.52 20.03
C MET A 2 -0.46 -9.11 19.23
N MET A 3 -0.46 -9.33 17.91
CA MET A 3 0.66 -8.97 17.04
C MET A 3 0.15 -8.48 15.69
N LYS A 4 0.93 -7.62 15.04
CA LYS A 4 0.67 -7.25 13.64
C LYS A 4 0.96 -8.45 12.74
N ILE A 5 0.01 -8.78 11.87
CA ILE A 5 0.18 -9.80 10.83
C ILE A 5 0.93 -9.14 9.67
N ASN A 6 2.10 -9.68 9.33
CA ASN A 6 2.91 -9.21 8.21
C ASN A 6 3.09 -10.31 7.15
N ASP A 7 2.19 -11.30 7.14
CA ASP A 7 2.21 -12.36 6.15
C ASP A 7 1.94 -11.78 4.77
N ARG A 8 2.43 -12.46 3.72
CA ARG A 8 2.23 -11.99 2.36
C ARG A 8 0.76 -12.12 1.97
N TYR A 9 0.15 -11.03 1.56
CA TYR A 9 -1.21 -10.94 1.07
C TYR A 9 -1.26 -10.05 -0.16
N GLU A 10 -1.64 -10.64 -1.29
CA GLU A 10 -1.75 -9.91 -2.55
C GLU A 10 -3.11 -9.23 -2.68
N PHE A 11 -3.13 -8.08 -3.34
CA PHE A 11 -4.32 -7.40 -3.80
C PHE A 11 -4.13 -6.94 -5.25
N PRO A 12 -5.18 -7.03 -6.09
CA PRO A 12 -5.05 -6.71 -7.51
C PRO A 12 -5.20 -5.21 -7.76
N GLU A 13 -4.73 -4.74 -8.92
CA GLU A 13 -5.04 -3.42 -9.44
C GLU A 13 -6.50 -3.32 -9.94
N GLU A 14 -7.03 -4.41 -10.50
CA GLU A 14 -8.41 -4.52 -10.97
C GLU A 14 -9.12 -5.67 -10.24
N PHE A 15 -10.31 -5.41 -9.73
CA PHE A 15 -11.10 -6.36 -8.95
C PHE A 15 -12.48 -6.54 -9.54
N ASP A 16 -12.82 -7.76 -9.94
CA ASP A 16 -14.18 -8.13 -10.34
C ASP A 16 -14.98 -8.59 -9.11
N ALA A 17 -15.97 -7.78 -8.72
CA ALA A 17 -16.85 -8.08 -7.59
C ALA A 17 -18.03 -8.98 -7.99
N ALA A 18 -18.30 -9.20 -9.28
CA ALA A 18 -19.47 -9.94 -9.76
C ALA A 18 -19.64 -11.36 -9.16
N PRO A 19 -18.56 -12.13 -8.90
CA PRO A 19 -18.67 -13.45 -8.26
C PRO A 19 -19.17 -13.42 -6.82
N PHE A 20 -19.09 -12.27 -6.14
CA PHE A 20 -19.45 -12.11 -4.72
C PHE A 20 -20.84 -11.49 -4.51
N LEU A 21 -21.54 -11.16 -5.60
CA LEU A 21 -22.89 -10.63 -5.53
C LEU A 21 -23.90 -11.71 -5.11
N ILE A 22 -24.95 -11.28 -4.43
CA ILE A 22 -26.08 -12.15 -4.08
C ILE A 22 -26.77 -12.69 -5.34
N GLU A 23 -27.45 -13.83 -5.21
CA GLU A 23 -28.29 -14.36 -6.28
C GLU A 23 -29.39 -13.34 -6.64
N GLY A 24 -29.62 -13.14 -7.93
CA GLY A 24 -30.60 -12.17 -8.44
C GLY A 24 -30.14 -10.71 -8.44
N ALA A 25 -28.89 -10.42 -8.02
CA ALA A 25 -28.32 -9.08 -8.21
C ALA A 25 -28.26 -8.68 -9.70
N ASP A 26 -28.43 -7.39 -9.97
CA ASP A 26 -28.30 -6.85 -11.32
C ASP A 26 -26.86 -7.00 -11.82
N LYS A 27 -26.69 -7.62 -12.99
CA LYS A 27 -25.41 -7.83 -13.68
C LYS A 27 -25.41 -7.23 -15.08
N SER A 28 -26.30 -6.28 -15.35
CA SER A 28 -26.37 -5.58 -16.64
C SER A 28 -25.15 -4.69 -16.88
N GLU A 29 -24.53 -4.19 -15.81
CA GLU A 29 -23.29 -3.40 -15.83
C GLU A 29 -22.11 -4.19 -15.24
N PRO A 30 -20.86 -3.87 -15.62
CA PRO A 30 -19.68 -4.49 -15.04
C PRO A 30 -19.48 -4.06 -13.58
N TRP A 31 -19.19 -5.04 -12.72
CA TRP A 31 -18.86 -4.82 -11.30
C TRP A 31 -17.34 -4.82 -11.08
N THR A 32 -16.62 -4.22 -12.03
CA THR A 32 -15.16 -4.15 -12.06
C THR A 32 -14.69 -2.85 -11.41
N TYR A 33 -13.83 -2.97 -10.41
CA TYR A 33 -13.26 -1.86 -9.65
C TYR A 33 -11.78 -1.70 -9.97
N GLN A 34 -11.33 -0.45 -10.04
CA GLN A 34 -9.91 -0.11 -10.13
C GLN A 34 -9.38 0.37 -8.79
N LEU A 35 -8.18 -0.06 -8.44
CA LEU A 35 -7.46 0.38 -7.25
C LEU A 35 -7.23 1.90 -7.31
N HIS A 36 -7.84 2.62 -6.36
CA HIS A 36 -7.65 4.06 -6.22
C HIS A 36 -6.46 4.41 -5.31
N GLY A 37 -6.23 3.59 -4.28
CA GLY A 37 -5.15 3.85 -3.34
C GLY A 37 -4.86 2.71 -2.37
N VAL A 38 -3.67 2.77 -1.78
CA VAL A 38 -3.15 1.82 -0.79
C VAL A 38 -2.71 2.62 0.44
N LEU A 39 -3.29 2.31 1.59
CA LEU A 39 -2.86 2.86 2.89
C LEU A 39 -1.84 1.91 3.50
N VAL A 40 -0.66 2.43 3.81
CA VAL A 40 0.46 1.61 4.30
C VAL A 40 0.79 1.97 5.73
N HIS A 41 0.95 0.95 6.56
CA HIS A 41 1.44 1.07 7.93
C HIS A 41 2.80 0.37 8.07
N SER A 42 3.85 1.16 8.23
CA SER A 42 5.20 0.67 8.53
C SER A 42 5.42 0.69 10.04
N GLY A 43 5.72 -0.45 10.66
CA GLY A 43 5.83 -0.56 12.11
C GLY A 43 5.18 -1.83 12.67
N ASP A 44 5.07 -1.88 13.99
CA ASP A 44 4.47 -2.98 14.75
C ASP A 44 3.07 -2.61 15.26
N LEU A 45 2.54 -3.34 16.26
CA LEU A 45 1.22 -3.06 16.80
C LEU A 45 1.16 -1.76 17.64
N ASN A 46 2.27 -1.36 18.25
CA ASN A 46 2.34 -0.28 19.23
C ASN A 46 2.83 1.04 18.61
N ALA A 47 3.68 0.96 17.58
CA ALA A 47 4.25 2.15 16.94
C ALA A 47 4.49 1.93 15.45
N GLY A 48 4.31 2.99 14.67
CA GLY A 48 4.59 2.99 13.25
C GLY A 48 4.37 4.33 12.57
N HIS A 49 4.43 4.30 11.25
CA HIS A 49 4.29 5.44 10.34
C HIS A 49 3.28 5.10 9.25
N TYR A 50 2.39 6.05 8.97
CA TYR A 50 1.37 5.92 7.94
C TYR A 50 1.73 6.76 6.72
N TYR A 51 1.54 6.20 5.54
CA TYR A 51 1.61 6.92 4.28
C TYR A 51 0.67 6.27 3.27
N ALA A 52 0.40 6.95 2.16
CA ALA A 52 -0.54 6.47 1.15
C ALA A 52 0.07 6.46 -0.24
N PHE A 53 -0.31 5.49 -1.06
CA PHE A 53 -0.21 5.59 -2.51
C PHE A 53 -1.59 5.90 -3.06
N LEU A 54 -1.76 7.00 -3.81
CA LEU A 54 -3.03 7.36 -4.42
C LEU A 54 -2.86 7.58 -5.92
N LYS A 55 -3.86 7.20 -6.71
CA LYS A 55 -4.00 7.48 -8.14
C LYS A 55 -5.14 8.51 -8.32
N PRO A 56 -4.83 9.83 -8.36
CA PRO A 56 -5.87 10.88 -8.33
C PRO A 56 -6.75 10.89 -9.58
N GLU A 57 -6.20 10.49 -10.72
CA GLU A 57 -6.89 10.45 -12.01
C GLU A 57 -7.00 9.00 -12.50
N LYS A 58 -8.13 8.63 -13.11
CA LYS A 58 -8.42 7.25 -13.55
C LYS A 58 -7.27 6.62 -14.34
N ASP A 59 -6.75 7.36 -15.32
CA ASP A 59 -5.68 6.93 -16.24
C ASP A 59 -4.32 7.57 -15.90
N GLY A 60 -4.19 8.09 -14.66
CA GLY A 60 -3.02 8.78 -14.17
C GLY A 60 -2.00 7.88 -13.48
N TRP A 61 -1.03 8.52 -12.83
CA TRP A 61 0.03 7.84 -12.07
C TRP A 61 -0.35 7.70 -10.60
N PHE A 62 0.19 6.67 -9.95
CA PHE A 62 0.25 6.66 -8.50
C PHE A 62 1.32 7.62 -7.98
N TYR A 63 1.01 8.24 -6.86
CA TYR A 63 1.94 9.05 -6.08
C TYR A 63 1.95 8.55 -4.65
N LYS A 64 3.15 8.50 -4.06
CA LYS A 64 3.35 8.31 -2.63
C LYS A 64 3.16 9.65 -1.92
N TYR A 65 2.22 9.71 -1.00
CA TYR A 65 1.97 10.81 -0.08
C TYR A 65 2.53 10.41 1.28
N ASP A 66 3.66 11.00 1.65
CA ASP A 66 4.44 10.71 2.86
C ASP A 66 4.68 12.04 3.59
N ASP A 67 3.76 12.39 4.50
CA ASP A 67 3.69 13.66 5.21
C ASP A 67 3.82 14.88 4.29
N ASP A 68 4.93 15.60 4.36
CA ASP A 68 5.23 16.82 3.61
C ASP A 68 5.76 16.54 2.19
N LYS A 69 5.89 15.27 1.81
CA LYS A 69 6.48 14.86 0.53
C LYS A 69 5.50 14.06 -0.31
N VAL A 70 5.34 14.49 -1.55
CA VAL A 70 4.61 13.77 -2.58
C VAL A 70 5.59 13.41 -3.70
N THR A 71 5.71 12.11 -3.99
CA THR A 71 6.61 11.61 -5.04
C THR A 71 5.88 10.64 -5.95
N LYS A 72 6.16 10.68 -7.25
CA LYS A 72 5.62 9.69 -8.20
C LYS A 72 6.08 8.28 -7.81
N ALA A 73 5.20 7.30 -7.92
CA ALA A 73 5.45 5.90 -7.58
C ALA A 73 5.28 4.98 -8.79
N THR A 74 6.02 3.87 -8.77
CA THR A 74 5.88 2.77 -9.73
C THR A 74 4.85 1.75 -9.23
N MET A 75 4.26 0.97 -10.13
CA MET A 75 3.31 -0.09 -9.73
C MET A 75 3.94 -1.15 -8.83
N ARG A 76 5.25 -1.42 -8.97
CA ARG A 76 5.97 -2.33 -8.06
C ARG A 76 5.99 -1.78 -6.62
N GLU A 77 6.22 -0.48 -6.46
CA GLU A 77 6.19 0.18 -5.15
C GLU A 77 4.79 0.22 -4.54
N VAL A 78 3.74 0.29 -5.37
CA VAL A 78 2.33 0.29 -4.92
C VAL A 78 1.86 -1.12 -4.53
N LEU A 79 2.21 -2.13 -5.34
CA LEU A 79 1.73 -3.51 -5.20
C LEU A 79 2.75 -4.38 -4.45
N GLU A 80 3.75 -4.90 -5.16
CA GLU A 80 4.71 -5.90 -4.66
C GLU A 80 5.38 -5.50 -3.33
N GLU A 81 5.75 -4.24 -3.19
CA GLU A 81 6.42 -3.74 -1.98
C GLU A 81 5.47 -3.53 -0.78
N ASN A 82 4.14 -3.66 -0.98
CA ASN A 82 3.11 -3.55 0.08
C ASN A 82 2.28 -4.83 0.28
N PHE A 83 2.61 -5.94 -0.36
CA PHE A 83 1.97 -7.24 -0.07
C PHE A 83 2.41 -7.84 1.26
N GLY A 84 3.45 -7.32 1.91
CA GLY A 84 4.02 -7.92 3.12
C GLY A 84 4.85 -9.17 2.81
N GLY A 85 5.09 -9.99 3.83
CA GLY A 85 5.96 -11.16 3.76
C GLY A 85 7.46 -10.86 3.90
N GLU A 86 8.27 -11.83 3.51
CA GLU A 86 9.73 -11.71 3.52
C GLU A 86 10.23 -11.11 2.20
N TYR A 87 11.04 -10.05 2.29
CA TYR A 87 11.79 -9.50 1.18
C TYR A 87 12.86 -10.49 0.73
N ARG A 88 12.76 -10.97 -0.51
CA ARG A 88 13.89 -11.66 -1.16
C ARG A 88 14.90 -10.63 -1.65
N LEU A 89 16.10 -10.69 -1.10
CA LEU A 89 17.23 -9.94 -1.61
C LEU A 89 17.72 -10.52 -2.94
N PRO A 90 18.41 -9.71 -3.78
CA PRO A 90 18.96 -10.15 -5.06
C PRO A 90 19.94 -11.34 -4.97
N ASN A 91 20.56 -11.54 -3.80
CA ASN A 91 21.46 -12.66 -3.51
C ASN A 91 20.73 -13.93 -3.05
N GLY A 92 19.40 -13.98 -3.11
CA GLY A 92 18.59 -15.12 -2.66
C GLY A 92 18.37 -15.21 -1.15
N SER A 93 18.92 -14.28 -0.36
CA SER A 93 18.67 -14.23 1.09
C SER A 93 17.31 -13.60 1.42
N LEU A 94 16.68 -14.08 2.48
CA LEU A 94 15.39 -13.60 2.96
C LEU A 94 15.65 -12.55 4.04
N LEU A 95 15.27 -11.31 3.79
CA LEU A 95 15.11 -10.28 4.81
C LEU A 95 13.64 -10.23 5.20
N ARG A 96 13.33 -10.29 6.49
CA ARG A 96 12.03 -9.73 6.92
C ARG A 96 12.00 -8.26 6.54
N ALA A 97 10.86 -7.78 6.03
CA ALA A 97 10.68 -6.37 5.65
C ALA A 97 11.33 -5.48 6.73
N PRO A 98 12.25 -4.57 6.36
CA PRO A 98 13.05 -3.89 7.35
C PRO A 98 12.16 -3.03 8.24
N LEU A 99 12.30 -3.21 9.57
CA LEU A 99 12.13 -2.10 10.49
C LEU A 99 13.13 -1.01 10.04
N GLN A 100 12.60 0.18 9.72
CA GLN A 100 13.30 1.42 9.38
C GLN A 100 13.73 1.62 7.91
N LYS A 101 13.05 2.55 7.24
CA LYS A 101 13.74 3.74 6.71
C LYS A 101 13.68 4.79 7.83
N LYS A 102 14.84 5.37 8.16
CA LYS A 102 15.05 6.30 9.28
C LYS A 102 13.89 7.31 9.41
N ALA A 103 13.46 7.56 10.64
CA ALA A 103 12.50 8.61 10.97
C ALA A 103 12.84 9.92 10.24
N PRO A 104 11.85 10.66 9.71
CA PRO A 104 12.12 12.00 9.22
C PRO A 104 12.74 12.81 10.36
N ILE A 105 13.90 13.42 10.09
CA ILE A 105 14.49 14.36 11.02
C ILE A 105 13.50 15.52 11.12
N MET A 106 12.79 15.60 12.25
CA MET A 106 11.96 16.75 12.59
C MET A 106 12.88 17.97 12.65
N ARG A 107 12.95 18.73 11.56
CA ARG A 107 13.60 20.04 11.60
C ARG A 107 12.68 20.93 12.41
N GLN A 108 13.11 21.29 13.62
CA GLN A 108 12.66 22.52 14.24
C GLN A 108 12.96 23.64 13.25
N ASN A 109 11.93 24.11 12.54
CA ASN A 109 11.66 25.50 12.22
C ASN A 109 10.70 25.60 11.03
N SER A 110 9.42 25.74 11.35
CA SER A 110 8.48 26.46 10.50
C SER A 110 7.64 27.36 11.41
N ARG A 111 8.22 28.49 11.79
CA ARG A 111 7.43 29.66 12.17
C ARG A 111 7.03 30.36 10.87
N ILE A 112 5.75 30.75 10.86
CA ILE A 112 5.00 31.54 9.87
C ILE A 112 4.48 30.70 8.70
#